data_AF-A0A6J1P7B6-F1
#
_entry.id   AF-A0A6J1P7B6-F1
#
_cell.length_a   1.000
_cell.length_b   1.000
_cell.length_c   1.000
_cell.angle_alpha   90.00
_cell.angle_beta   90.00
_cell.angle_gamma   90.00
#
_symmetry.space_group_name_H-M   'P 1'
#
loop_
_entity.id
_entity.type
_entity.pdbx_description
1 polymer ?
#
loop_
_entity_poly.entity_id
_entity_poly.type
_entity_poly.pdbx_seq_one_letter_code
_entity_poly.pdbx_strand_id
1 'polypeptide(L)'
;MSTKYEVKTSSKLGRYLVAAKDLRAGERILSDQPFVLGPNSDTSLVCFNCYLPLISKFVVCKNCGIAPICPGDGCPEQFAKWHSRQECDFFRNLKLNKGTSPMTMVQNVGSLLVLRALLKQNDSPQEWKVFSELESHLDRRRDSSVWEYYDNTVK
;
A
#
# COMPACT_ATOMS: atom_id res chain seq x y z
N MET A 1 -17.75 -3.52 -26.08
CA MET A 1 -16.39 -4.06 -26.35
C MET A 1 -16.43 -5.55 -26.11
N SER A 2 -15.84 -6.37 -26.98
CA SER A 2 -15.74 -7.82 -26.73
C SER A 2 -14.86 -8.09 -25.51
N THR A 3 -15.38 -8.87 -24.56
CA THR A 3 -14.68 -9.33 -23.36
C THR A 3 -13.41 -10.08 -23.77
N LYS A 4 -12.25 -9.73 -23.18
CA LYS A 4 -10.95 -10.31 -23.56
C LYS A 4 -10.54 -11.52 -22.72
N TYR A 5 -11.11 -11.62 -21.52
CA TYR A 5 -10.84 -12.70 -20.59
C TYR A 5 -12.09 -13.06 -19.81
N GLU A 6 -12.16 -14.30 -19.35
CA GLU A 6 -13.19 -14.79 -18.44
C GLU A 6 -12.55 -15.34 -17.17
N VAL A 7 -13.27 -15.25 -16.06
CA VAL A 7 -12.84 -15.82 -14.77
C VAL A 7 -13.34 -17.25 -14.68
N LYS A 8 -12.45 -18.20 -14.41
CA LYS A 8 -12.77 -19.60 -14.13
C LYS A 8 -12.23 -20.02 -12.77
N THR A 9 -12.70 -21.17 -12.29
CA THR A 9 -12.27 -21.75 -11.01
C THR A 9 -11.82 -23.19 -11.20
N SER A 10 -10.77 -23.59 -10.48
CA SER A 10 -10.29 -24.98 -10.43
C SER A 10 -9.92 -25.37 -9.00
N SER A 11 -9.96 -26.67 -8.70
CA SER A 11 -9.54 -27.20 -7.40
C SER A 11 -8.06 -26.96 -7.09
N LYS A 12 -7.21 -26.84 -8.11
CA LYS A 12 -5.76 -26.66 -7.94
C LYS A 12 -5.34 -25.20 -7.76
N LEU A 13 -5.91 -24.30 -8.56
CA LEU A 13 -5.47 -22.90 -8.65
C LEU A 13 -6.42 -21.91 -7.98
N GLY A 14 -7.62 -22.34 -7.57
CA GLY A 14 -8.67 -21.40 -7.19
C GLY A 14 -9.17 -20.63 -8.41
N ARG A 15 -9.35 -19.31 -8.27
CA ARG A 15 -9.80 -18.40 -9.36
C ARG A 15 -8.64 -18.08 -10.30
N TYR A 16 -8.89 -18.12 -11.60
CA TYR A 16 -7.90 -17.79 -12.63
C TYR A 16 -8.56 -17.16 -13.85
N LEU A 17 -7.76 -16.44 -14.65
CA LEU A 17 -8.22 -15.82 -15.88
C LEU A 17 -7.85 -16.71 -17.08
N VAL A 18 -8.77 -16.85 -18.03
CA VAL A 18 -8.49 -17.45 -19.34
C VAL A 18 -8.89 -16.48 -20.45
N ALA A 19 -8.21 -16.57 -21.59
CA ALA A 19 -8.56 -15.75 -22.75
C ALA A 19 -9.97 -16.13 -23.25
N ALA A 20 -10.81 -15.11 -23.49
CA ALA A 20 -12.17 -15.31 -24.02
C ALA A 20 -12.22 -15.29 -25.56
N LYS A 21 -11.08 -15.05 -26.21
CA LYS A 21 -10.87 -15.02 -27.66
C LYS A 21 -9.38 -15.15 -27.99
N ASP A 22 -9.07 -15.29 -29.27
CA ASP A 22 -7.69 -15.16 -29.76
C ASP A 22 -7.15 -13.74 -29.49
N LEU A 23 -5.96 -13.67 -28.92
CA LEU A 23 -5.29 -12.44 -28.54
C LEU A 23 -4.14 -12.16 -29.50
N ARG A 24 -4.05 -10.92 -29.98
CA ARG A 24 -2.94 -10.49 -30.85
C ARG A 24 -1.74 -10.04 -30.01
N ALA A 25 -0.54 -10.17 -30.58
CA ALA A 25 0.66 -9.60 -29.96
C ALA A 25 0.49 -8.09 -29.71
N GLY A 26 0.89 -7.63 -28.52
CA GLY A 26 0.74 -6.23 -28.08
C GLY A 26 -0.68 -5.82 -27.68
N GLU A 27 -1.67 -6.72 -27.72
CA GLU A 27 -3.03 -6.39 -27.31
C GLU A 27 -3.12 -6.20 -25.78
N ARG A 28 -3.63 -5.05 -25.32
CA ARG A 28 -3.90 -4.80 -23.90
C ARG A 28 -5.06 -5.68 -23.41
N ILE A 29 -4.77 -6.61 -22.49
CA ILE A 29 -5.73 -7.56 -21.91
C ILE A 29 -6.37 -6.99 -20.64
N LEU A 30 -5.53 -6.56 -19.70
CA LEU A 30 -5.91 -6.02 -18.38
C LEU A 30 -5.43 -4.58 -18.24
N SER A 31 -6.17 -3.81 -17.46
CA SER A 31 -5.81 -2.45 -17.06
C SER A 31 -6.56 -2.17 -15.78
N ASP A 32 -5.84 -1.82 -14.73
CA ASP A 32 -6.43 -1.56 -13.43
C ASP A 32 -5.73 -0.38 -12.75
N GLN A 33 -6.42 0.24 -11.80
CA GLN A 33 -5.82 1.21 -10.89
C GLN A 33 -5.41 0.49 -9.60
N PRO A 34 -4.27 0.88 -9.00
CA PRO A 34 -3.84 0.26 -7.75
C PRO A 34 -4.84 0.56 -6.64
N PHE A 35 -5.19 -0.45 -5.84
CA PHE A 35 -6.04 -0.28 -4.65
C PHE A 35 -5.43 0.71 -3.66
N VAL A 36 -4.12 0.57 -3.41
CA VAL A 36 -3.32 1.52 -2.64
C VAL A 36 -1.92 1.62 -3.23
N LEU A 37 -1.26 2.75 -2.99
CA LEU A 37 0.14 2.97 -3.32
C LEU A 37 0.93 3.32 -2.06
N GLY A 38 2.19 2.92 -2.04
CA GLY A 38 3.09 3.12 -0.92
C GLY A 38 4.48 2.55 -1.19
N PRO A 39 5.48 2.94 -0.39
CA PRO A 39 6.83 2.41 -0.49
C PRO A 39 6.87 0.94 -0.07
N ASN A 40 7.81 0.19 -0.64
CA ASN A 40 8.15 -1.16 -0.18
C ASN A 40 8.95 -1.07 1.13
N SER A 41 8.90 -2.11 1.96
CA SER A 41 9.67 -2.26 3.20
C SER A 41 11.17 -2.06 3.04
N ASP A 42 11.74 -2.46 1.89
CA ASP A 42 13.17 -2.33 1.60
C ASP A 42 13.54 -1.00 0.92
N THR A 43 12.60 -0.05 0.84
CA THR A 43 12.85 1.25 0.19
C THR A 43 13.56 2.19 1.16
N SER A 44 14.48 3.01 0.64
CA SER A 44 14.97 4.18 1.37
C SER A 44 13.81 5.11 1.76
N LEU A 45 14.03 5.99 2.75
CA LEU A 45 13.02 6.97 3.12
C LEU A 45 12.56 7.80 1.91
N VAL A 46 11.25 7.83 1.66
CA VAL A 46 10.62 8.63 0.59
C VAL A 46 9.64 9.63 1.16
N CYS A 47 9.36 10.68 0.39
CA CYS A 47 8.30 11.62 0.72
C CYS A 47 6.93 10.94 0.62
N PHE A 48 6.12 11.02 1.68
CA PHE A 48 4.80 10.40 1.70
C PHE A 48 3.78 11.07 0.76
N ASN A 49 4.10 12.27 0.27
CA ASN A 49 3.30 12.95 -0.75
C ASN A 49 3.66 12.53 -2.17
N CYS A 50 4.93 12.47 -2.53
CA CYS A 50 5.34 12.39 -3.94
C CYS A 50 6.22 11.18 -4.27
N TYR A 51 6.58 10.37 -3.27
CA TYR A 51 7.48 9.21 -3.35
C TYR A 51 8.90 9.48 -3.84
N LEU A 52 9.30 10.74 -4.00
CA LEU A 52 10.70 11.06 -4.26
C LEU A 52 11.57 10.70 -3.03
N PRO A 53 12.77 10.14 -3.24
CA PRO A 53 13.70 9.83 -2.16
C PRO A 53 14.05 11.06 -1.31
N LEU A 54 14.06 10.89 0.01
CA LEU A 54 14.47 11.90 0.99
C LEU A 54 15.91 11.62 1.41
N ILE A 55 16.86 12.05 0.58
CA ILE A 55 18.29 11.64 0.67
C ILE A 55 19.02 12.32 1.83
N SER A 56 18.81 13.63 2.03
CA SER A 56 19.66 14.44 2.91
C SER A 56 18.92 15.34 3.88
N LYS A 57 17.71 15.81 3.53
CA LYS A 57 16.85 16.60 4.41
C LYS A 57 15.39 16.23 4.17
N PHE A 58 14.65 16.06 5.25
CA PHE A 58 13.20 15.99 5.22
C PHE A 58 12.62 16.84 6.34
N VAL A 59 11.36 17.21 6.19
CA VAL A 59 10.55 17.78 7.27
C VAL A 59 9.39 16.85 7.53
N VAL A 60 8.78 16.97 8.71
CA VAL A 60 7.53 16.27 9.00
C VAL A 60 6.34 17.16 8.65
N CYS A 61 5.24 16.55 8.20
CA CYS A 61 3.98 17.23 8.00
C CYS A 61 3.61 18.02 9.27
N LYS A 62 3.34 19.32 9.13
CA LYS A 62 3.07 20.22 10.28
C LYS A 62 1.79 19.84 11.05
N ASN A 63 0.84 19.17 10.38
CA ASN A 63 -0.47 18.85 10.95
C ASN A 63 -0.42 17.61 11.84
N CYS A 64 0.16 16.50 11.35
CA CYS A 64 0.28 15.27 12.13
C CYS A 64 1.59 15.21 12.92
N GLY A 65 2.63 15.90 12.45
CA GLY A 65 3.96 15.91 13.04
C GLY A 65 4.65 14.54 13.00
N ILE A 66 4.33 13.69 12.03
CA ILE A 66 4.86 12.32 11.84
C ILE A 66 5.30 12.07 10.40
N ALA A 67 4.43 12.30 9.42
CA ALA A 67 4.68 11.89 8.04
C ALA A 67 5.86 12.67 7.42
N PRO A 68 6.91 11.99 6.92
CA PRO A 68 8.04 12.63 6.28
C PRO A 68 7.66 13.15 4.89
N ILE A 69 7.96 14.41 4.63
CA ILE A 69 7.65 15.10 3.37
C ILE A 69 8.83 15.93 2.88
N CYS A 70 8.82 16.28 1.60
CA CYS A 70 9.78 17.23 1.04
C CYS A 70 9.71 18.58 1.77
N PRO A 71 10.84 19.27 1.96
CA PRO A 71 10.85 20.64 2.47
C PRO A 71 10.29 21.64 1.44
N GLY A 72 9.58 22.67 1.91
CA GLY A 72 9.03 23.74 1.05
C GLY A 72 8.17 23.20 -0.09
N ASP A 73 8.39 23.75 -1.29
CA ASP A 73 7.72 23.32 -2.53
C ASP A 73 8.43 22.14 -3.23
N GLY A 74 9.21 21.35 -2.47
CA GLY A 74 9.97 20.22 -3.00
C GLY A 74 9.13 19.03 -3.48
N CYS A 75 7.80 19.08 -3.32
CA CYS A 75 6.89 18.15 -4.01
C CYS A 75 6.48 18.79 -5.35
N PRO A 76 6.88 18.21 -6.50
CA PRO A 76 6.48 18.75 -7.80
C PRO A 76 4.95 18.82 -7.94
N GLU A 77 4.42 19.94 -8.44
CA GLU A 77 2.97 20.18 -8.51
C GLU A 77 2.24 19.17 -9.40
N GLN A 78 2.92 18.65 -10.44
CA GLN A 78 2.37 17.64 -11.34
C GLN A 78 2.21 16.27 -10.70
N PHE A 79 2.79 16.03 -9.52
CA PHE A 79 2.66 14.77 -8.81
C PHE A 79 1.45 14.78 -7.88
N ALA A 80 0.68 13.69 -7.91
CA ALA A 80 -0.36 13.45 -6.93
C ALA A 80 0.24 13.45 -5.52
N LYS A 81 -0.47 14.09 -4.58
CA LYS A 81 -0.08 14.14 -3.16
C LYS A 81 -0.76 13.00 -2.40
N TRP A 82 0.02 12.00 -2.02
CA TRP A 82 -0.50 10.75 -1.45
C TRP A 82 -0.75 10.76 0.06
N HIS A 83 -0.20 11.72 0.82
CA HIS A 83 -0.47 11.85 2.25
C HIS A 83 -1.89 12.40 2.46
N SER A 84 -2.87 11.51 2.59
CA SER A 84 -4.27 11.87 2.68
C SER A 84 -4.62 12.50 4.03
N ARG A 85 -5.77 13.18 4.09
CA ARG A 85 -6.28 13.75 5.34
C ARG A 85 -6.55 12.68 6.40
N GLN A 86 -7.14 11.55 6.01
CA GLN A 86 -7.41 10.43 6.91
C GLN A 86 -6.11 9.84 7.48
N GLU A 87 -5.07 9.68 6.66
CA GLU A 87 -3.74 9.27 7.10
C GLU A 87 -3.11 10.30 8.06
N CYS A 88 -3.25 11.59 7.75
CA CYS A 88 -2.80 12.67 8.61
C CYS A 88 -3.48 12.64 9.99
N ASP A 89 -4.80 12.50 10.02
CA ASP A 89 -5.58 12.44 11.26
C ASP A 89 -5.24 11.20 12.08
N PHE A 90 -5.05 10.04 11.42
CA PHE A 90 -4.57 8.82 12.05
C PHE A 90 -3.22 9.03 12.75
N PHE A 91 -2.22 9.58 12.03
CA PHE A 91 -0.90 9.83 12.61
C PHE A 91 -0.94 10.88 13.72
N ARG A 92 -1.77 11.92 13.59
CA ARG A 92 -1.95 12.93 14.65
C ARG A 92 -2.47 12.27 15.93
N ASN A 93 -3.49 11.43 15.82
CA ASN A 93 -4.05 10.71 16.96
C ASN A 93 -3.05 9.73 17.56
N LEU A 94 -2.30 9.01 16.72
CA LEU A 94 -1.25 8.09 17.18
C LEU A 94 -0.16 8.84 17.99
N LYS A 95 0.29 9.98 17.49
CA LYS A 95 1.25 10.84 18.21
C LYS A 95 0.70 11.32 19.56
N LEU A 96 -0.54 11.79 19.60
CA LEU A 96 -1.16 12.32 20.82
C LEU A 96 -1.41 11.24 21.87
N ASN A 97 -1.86 10.06 21.44
CA ASN A 97 -2.29 9.00 22.35
C ASN A 97 -1.17 8.02 22.75
N LYS A 98 -0.18 7.83 21.88
CA LYS A 98 0.90 6.84 22.07
C LYS A 98 2.30 7.46 22.10
N GLY A 99 2.41 8.78 21.93
CA GLY A 99 3.72 9.46 21.93
C GLY A 99 4.64 9.03 20.79
N THR A 100 4.08 8.48 19.70
CA THR A 100 4.87 7.97 18.57
C THR A 100 5.74 9.06 17.98
N SER A 101 7.00 8.73 17.70
CA SER A 101 7.94 9.64 17.06
C SER A 101 7.86 9.52 15.53
N PRO A 102 8.20 10.57 14.77
CA PRO A 102 8.37 10.46 13.32
C PRO A 102 9.33 9.35 12.91
N MET A 103 10.36 9.12 13.73
CA MET A 103 11.43 8.17 13.45
C MET A 103 10.95 6.72 13.47
N THR A 104 9.88 6.44 14.22
CA THR A 104 9.17 5.15 14.16
C THR A 104 8.66 4.87 12.75
N MET A 105 8.09 5.86 12.05
CA MET A 105 7.62 5.69 10.67
C MET A 105 8.76 5.62 9.66
N VAL A 106 9.87 6.34 9.91
CA VAL A 106 11.06 6.25 9.04
C VAL A 106 11.64 4.84 9.05
N GLN A 107 11.71 4.21 10.22
CA GLN A 107 12.21 2.84 10.38
C GLN A 107 11.24 1.77 9.86
N ASN A 108 9.96 2.11 9.70
CA ASN A 108 8.89 1.19 9.31
C ASN A 108 8.16 1.67 8.06
N VAL A 109 8.91 2.21 7.10
CA VAL A 109 8.33 2.86 5.92
C VAL A 109 7.39 1.92 5.13
N GLY A 110 7.71 0.63 5.06
CA GLY A 110 6.88 -0.39 4.40
C GLY A 110 5.51 -0.62 5.04
N SER A 111 5.37 -0.33 6.34
CA SER A 111 4.08 -0.45 7.04
C SER A 111 3.05 0.57 6.53
N LEU A 112 3.49 1.62 5.82
CA LEU A 112 2.60 2.63 5.25
C LEU A 112 1.61 2.04 4.25
N LEU A 113 2.06 1.09 3.40
CA LEU A 113 1.19 0.47 2.40
C LEU A 113 0.04 -0.30 3.06
N VAL A 114 0.37 -1.07 4.11
CA VAL A 114 -0.60 -1.84 4.90
C VAL A 114 -1.57 -0.89 5.62
N LEU A 115 -1.07 0.17 6.26
CA LEU A 115 -1.90 1.19 6.91
C LEU A 115 -2.91 1.79 5.91
N ARG A 116 -2.47 2.16 4.71
CA ARG A 116 -3.36 2.71 3.68
C ARG A 116 -4.44 1.73 3.25
N ALA A 117 -4.08 0.45 3.10
CA ALA A 117 -5.07 -0.59 2.79
C ALA A 117 -6.10 -0.70 3.92
N LEU A 118 -5.68 -0.67 5.19
CA LEU A 118 -6.58 -0.73 6.34
C LEU A 118 -7.49 0.51 6.43
N LEU A 119 -6.98 1.71 6.13
CA LEU A 119 -7.79 2.93 6.13
C LEU A 119 -8.92 2.87 5.08
N LYS A 120 -8.71 2.15 3.97
CA LYS A 120 -9.74 1.91 2.94
C LYS A 120 -10.94 1.10 3.43
N GLN A 121 -10.81 0.35 4.53
CA GLN A 121 -11.93 -0.38 5.13
C GLN A 121 -13.10 0.55 5.48
N ASN A 122 -12.81 1.76 5.97
CA ASN A 122 -13.82 2.75 6.36
C ASN A 122 -14.21 3.68 5.20
N ASP A 123 -13.26 4.00 4.32
CA ASP A 123 -13.44 4.95 3.22
C ASP A 123 -14.16 4.33 2.01
N SER A 124 -13.89 3.06 1.71
CA SER A 124 -14.38 2.38 0.51
C SER A 124 -14.73 0.90 0.80
N PRO A 125 -15.81 0.63 1.57
CA PRO A 125 -16.13 -0.73 2.03
C PRO A 125 -16.35 -1.75 0.91
N GLN A 126 -16.87 -1.32 -0.23
CA GLN A 126 -17.08 -2.17 -1.41
C GLN A 126 -15.75 -2.59 -2.04
N GLU A 127 -14.81 -1.64 -2.21
CA GLU A 127 -13.46 -1.95 -2.72
C GLU A 127 -12.70 -2.85 -1.73
N TRP A 128 -12.81 -2.55 -0.42
CA TRP A 128 -12.23 -3.37 0.64
C TRP A 128 -12.78 -4.80 0.62
N LYS A 129 -14.07 -4.98 0.34
CA LYS A 129 -14.67 -6.32 0.21
C LYS A 129 -14.01 -7.10 -0.92
N VAL A 130 -13.80 -6.49 -2.09
CA VAL A 130 -13.12 -7.13 -3.24
C VAL A 130 -11.65 -7.41 -2.90
N PHE A 131 -10.94 -6.46 -2.30
CA PHE A 131 -9.55 -6.63 -1.86
C PHE A 131 -9.40 -7.79 -0.86
N SER A 132 -10.39 -7.94 0.03
CA SER A 132 -10.41 -9.01 1.04
C SER A 132 -10.66 -10.41 0.46
N GLU A 133 -11.01 -10.53 -0.82
CA GLU A 133 -11.09 -11.82 -1.51
C GLU A 133 -9.73 -12.32 -2.03
N LEU A 134 -8.67 -11.51 -1.93
CA LEU A 134 -7.33 -11.92 -2.32
C LEU A 134 -6.88 -13.13 -1.51
N GLU A 135 -6.25 -14.09 -2.18
CA GLU A 135 -5.74 -15.28 -1.54
C GLU A 135 -4.57 -14.92 -0.62
N SER A 136 -4.71 -15.31 0.65
CA SER A 136 -3.77 -14.95 1.71
C SER A 136 -2.70 -16.02 1.93
N HIS A 137 -2.98 -17.26 1.52
CA HIS A 137 -2.16 -18.44 1.77
C HIS A 137 -1.75 -18.63 3.24
N LEU A 138 -2.54 -18.11 4.20
CA LEU A 138 -2.19 -18.12 5.62
C LEU A 138 -1.88 -19.52 6.15
N ASP A 139 -2.67 -20.52 5.78
CA ASP A 139 -2.47 -21.90 6.26
C ASP A 139 -1.12 -22.48 5.84
N ARG A 140 -0.64 -22.17 4.63
CA ARG A 140 0.71 -22.58 4.19
C ARG A 140 1.81 -21.70 4.77
N ARG A 141 1.49 -20.44 5.04
CA ARG A 141 2.47 -19.46 5.50
C ARG A 141 2.84 -19.69 6.97
N ARG A 142 1.88 -20.08 7.82
CA ARG A 142 2.10 -20.34 9.26
C ARG A 142 3.27 -21.28 9.54
N ASP A 143 3.49 -22.27 8.69
CA ASP A 143 4.56 -23.27 8.85
C ASP A 143 5.86 -22.91 8.10
N SER A 144 6.04 -21.63 7.74
CA SER A 144 7.20 -21.15 6.99
C SER A 144 8.11 -20.27 7.83
N SER A 145 9.41 -20.25 7.50
CA SER A 145 10.39 -19.35 8.13
C SER A 145 10.02 -17.87 8.02
N VAL A 146 9.27 -17.50 6.98
CA VAL A 146 8.75 -16.14 6.81
C VAL A 146 7.76 -15.79 7.93
N TRP A 147 6.88 -16.73 8.30
CA TRP A 147 5.94 -16.52 9.40
C TRP A 147 6.66 -16.40 10.73
N GLU A 148 7.56 -17.32 11.02
CA GLU A 148 8.38 -17.29 12.25
C GLU A 148 9.13 -15.96 12.40
N TYR A 149 9.71 -15.44 11.31
CA TYR A 149 10.38 -14.14 11.33
C TYR A 149 9.42 -13.02 11.75
N TYR A 150 8.26 -12.90 11.11
CA TYR A 150 7.31 -11.83 11.41
C TYR A 150 6.68 -11.96 12.81
N ASP A 151 6.32 -13.17 13.23
CA ASP A 151 5.75 -13.46 14.56
C ASP A 151 6.72 -13.08 15.69
N ASN A 152 8.02 -13.24 15.46
CA ASN A 152 9.05 -12.87 16.44
C ASN A 152 9.52 -11.41 16.36
N THR A 153 9.32 -10.73 15.22
CA THR A 153 9.80 -9.36 14.98
C THR A 153 8.77 -8.30 15.36
N VAL A 154 7.47 -8.60 15.25
CA VAL A 154 6.38 -7.70 15.64
C VAL A 154 6.04 -7.93 17.11
N LYS A 155 6.68 -7.18 18.02
CA LYS A 155 6.34 -7.14 19.46
C LYS A 155 5.88 -5.75 19.87
#